data_AF-A0A257MUS2-F1
#
_entry.id   AF-A0A257MUS2-F1
#
_cell.length_a   1.000
_cell.length_b   1.000
_cell.length_c   1.000
_cell.angle_alpha   90.00
_cell.angle_beta   90.00
_cell.angle_gamma   90.00
#
_symmetry.space_group_name_H-M   'P 1'
#
loop_
_entity.id
_entity.type
_entity.pdbx_description
1 polymer ?
#
loop_
_entity_poly.entity_id
_entity_poly.type
_entity_poly.pdbx_seq_one_letter_code
_entity_poly.pdbx_strand_id
1 'polypeptide(L)'
;MNSTSFFYNHTSQWRYEKLKVNEILSPTADPADWQGSLIDYNVRAERMGWLPSAPQLQTNPLQVVKEAEKAKKDPIEYVVKALKSGKLKMSCEDPDNPQNFPRNLFVWRSNLLGSSGKGHEYFLKYLLGTQHGVQGKDLGAEGGDKPSEVVWHENAAEGKLDLLVTLDFRMSTTCLYSDIVLPTATWYEKNDLNTSDMHPFIHPLSKAVDPAWESRSDWDIYKGLGLEKDIVAVPTLHDTPGELAQALDVKDWKKKQCEPIPGKTMPNLVVVERDYPNTYKMFTALGPLMSKIGNGGKGIAWNTETEVKFLGELNQWSCCC
;
A
#
# COMPACT_ATOMS: atom_id res chain seq x y z
N MET A 1 -1.38 -3.00 -2.62
CA MET A 1 -0.51 -3.28 -1.46
C MET A 1 -1.04 -4.51 -0.74
N ASN A 2 -0.19 -5.44 -0.30
CA ASN A 2 -0.60 -6.61 0.47
C ASN A 2 -0.42 -6.34 1.97
N SER A 3 -1.52 -6.31 2.72
CA SER A 3 -1.53 -5.81 4.11
C SER A 3 -0.74 -6.67 5.11
N THR A 4 -0.59 -7.97 4.85
CA THR A 4 0.18 -8.85 5.74
C THR A 4 1.63 -8.39 5.85
N SER A 5 2.32 -8.17 4.73
CA SER A 5 3.69 -7.66 4.74
C SER A 5 3.78 -6.24 5.30
N PHE A 6 2.82 -5.38 4.97
CA PHE A 6 2.76 -4.02 5.49
C PHE A 6 2.69 -4.01 7.02
N PHE A 7 1.78 -4.78 7.64
CA PHE A 7 1.67 -4.82 9.09
C PHE A 7 2.78 -5.61 9.75
N TYR A 8 3.22 -6.75 9.16
CA TYR A 8 4.37 -7.49 9.66
C TYR A 8 5.59 -6.58 9.81
N ASN A 9 5.80 -5.71 8.84
CA ASN A 9 6.83 -4.69 8.82
C ASN A 9 6.59 -3.55 9.83
N HIS A 10 5.49 -2.82 9.69
CA HIS A 10 5.29 -1.55 10.40
C HIS A 10 4.79 -1.69 11.83
N THR A 11 4.18 -2.81 12.19
CA THR A 11 3.95 -3.16 13.61
C THR A 11 5.14 -3.93 14.18
N SER A 12 6.28 -3.96 13.49
CA SER A 12 7.54 -4.58 13.90
C SER A 12 7.43 -6.02 14.43
N GLN A 13 6.46 -6.80 13.93
CA GLN A 13 6.27 -8.20 14.32
C GLN A 13 7.44 -9.08 13.90
N TRP A 14 8.10 -8.73 12.79
CA TRP A 14 9.32 -9.38 12.31
C TRP A 14 10.46 -9.40 13.33
N ARG A 15 10.49 -8.45 14.28
CA ARG A 15 11.50 -8.41 15.35
C ARG A 15 11.36 -9.54 16.36
N TYR A 16 10.22 -10.23 16.36
CA TYR A 16 9.89 -11.31 17.28
C TYR A 16 9.77 -12.67 16.58
N GLU A 17 10.18 -12.74 15.31
CA GLU A 17 10.03 -13.93 14.49
C GLU A 17 10.76 -15.14 15.12
N LYS A 18 10.09 -16.28 15.14
CA LYS A 18 10.65 -17.53 15.66
C LYS A 18 10.83 -18.57 14.57
N LEU A 19 10.04 -18.50 13.50
CA LEU A 19 10.15 -19.44 12.39
C LEU A 19 11.37 -19.12 11.53
N LYS A 20 12.34 -20.03 11.49
CA LYS A 20 13.49 -19.90 10.60
C LYS A 20 13.18 -20.44 9.22
N VAL A 21 13.81 -19.86 8.21
CA VAL A 21 13.63 -20.25 6.81
C VAL A 21 14.03 -21.72 6.60
N ASN A 22 15.13 -22.16 7.21
CA ASN A 22 15.63 -23.53 7.08
C ASN A 22 14.67 -24.60 7.64
N GLU A 23 13.73 -24.24 8.51
CA GLU A 23 12.72 -25.16 9.05
C GLU A 23 11.61 -25.47 8.03
N ILE A 24 11.45 -24.63 7.01
CA ILE A 24 10.40 -24.76 5.97
C ILE A 24 10.95 -25.05 4.57
N LEU A 25 12.27 -25.25 4.45
CA LEU A 25 12.88 -25.66 3.19
C LEU A 25 12.61 -27.13 2.88
N SER A 26 12.50 -27.46 1.60
CA SER A 26 12.53 -28.85 1.15
C SER A 26 13.85 -29.50 1.60
N PRO A 27 13.85 -30.78 2.04
CA PRO A 27 15.09 -31.48 2.40
C PRO A 27 16.08 -31.66 1.23
N THR A 28 15.64 -31.38 0.00
CA THR A 28 16.48 -31.42 -1.21
C THR A 28 17.05 -30.06 -1.63
N ALA A 29 16.64 -28.97 -0.97
CA ALA A 29 17.19 -27.64 -1.23
C ALA A 29 18.53 -27.47 -0.48
N ASP A 30 19.49 -26.75 -1.07
CA ASP A 30 20.73 -26.39 -0.37
C ASP A 30 20.45 -25.22 0.60
N PRO A 31 20.54 -25.39 1.92
CA PRO A 31 20.29 -24.31 2.87
C PRO A 31 21.20 -23.10 2.67
N ALA A 32 22.39 -23.27 2.08
CA ALA A 32 23.32 -22.16 1.83
C ALA A 32 22.74 -21.12 0.86
N ASP A 33 21.87 -21.52 -0.07
CA ASP A 33 21.20 -20.62 -1.01
C ASP A 33 20.07 -19.80 -0.35
N TRP A 34 19.57 -20.26 0.79
CA TRP A 34 18.33 -19.78 1.41
C TRP A 34 18.54 -19.13 2.78
N GLN A 35 19.57 -18.29 2.91
CA GLN A 35 19.89 -17.56 4.13
C GLN A 35 19.05 -16.28 4.35
N GLY A 36 19.00 -15.82 5.60
CA GLY A 36 18.29 -14.62 6.03
C GLY A 36 17.01 -14.92 6.82
N SER A 37 16.29 -13.86 7.18
CA SER A 37 15.02 -13.95 7.92
C SER A 37 13.81 -13.85 6.98
N LEU A 38 12.59 -14.12 7.47
CA LEU A 38 11.38 -14.03 6.64
C LEU A 38 11.15 -12.62 6.07
N ILE A 39 11.50 -11.56 6.81
CA ILE A 39 11.40 -10.19 6.28
C ILE A 39 12.40 -9.93 5.15
N ASP A 40 13.58 -10.56 5.16
CA ASP A 40 14.55 -10.44 4.07
C ASP A 40 13.98 -10.93 2.73
N TYR A 41 13.19 -12.01 2.76
CA TYR A 41 12.50 -12.53 1.57
C TYR A 41 11.43 -11.56 1.07
N ASN A 42 10.75 -10.84 1.98
CA ASN A 42 9.80 -9.81 1.57
C ASN A 42 10.51 -8.64 0.88
N VAL A 43 11.63 -8.15 1.44
CA VAL A 43 12.44 -7.08 0.82
C VAL A 43 12.98 -7.50 -0.54
N ARG A 44 13.45 -8.75 -0.67
CA ARG A 44 13.87 -9.34 -1.96
C ARG A 44 12.72 -9.36 -2.97
N ALA A 45 11.55 -9.84 -2.56
CA ALA A 45 10.36 -9.89 -3.41
C ALA A 45 9.89 -8.50 -3.85
N GLU A 46 9.90 -7.52 -2.94
CA GLU A 46 9.56 -6.13 -3.23
C GLU A 46 10.51 -5.53 -4.28
N ARG A 47 11.83 -5.63 -4.07
CA ARG A 47 12.79 -5.04 -5.01
C ARG A 47 12.84 -5.76 -6.36
N MET A 48 12.48 -7.04 -6.42
CA MET A 48 12.37 -7.79 -7.67
C MET A 48 11.04 -7.55 -8.40
N GLY A 49 10.14 -6.76 -7.82
CA GLY A 49 8.85 -6.43 -8.43
C GLY A 49 7.81 -7.54 -8.29
N TRP A 50 7.95 -8.43 -7.32
CA TRP A 50 6.97 -9.49 -7.04
C TRP A 50 5.86 -9.02 -6.10
N LEU A 51 6.23 -8.20 -5.11
CA LEU A 51 5.30 -7.63 -4.13
C LEU A 51 5.33 -6.10 -4.20
N PRO A 52 4.20 -5.43 -3.90
CA PRO A 52 4.19 -3.98 -3.74
C PRO A 52 4.89 -3.54 -2.44
N SER A 53 5.49 -2.36 -2.46
CA SER A 53 6.07 -1.69 -1.29
C SER A 53 5.20 -0.54 -0.80
N ALA A 54 5.21 -0.27 0.50
CA ALA A 54 4.64 0.96 1.06
C ALA A 54 5.15 1.27 2.48
N PRO A 55 5.67 2.48 2.71
CA PRO A 55 6.18 3.43 1.72
C PRO A 55 7.14 2.79 0.69
N GLN A 56 7.29 3.38 -0.50
CA GLN A 56 8.02 2.74 -1.60
C GLN A 56 9.52 3.07 -1.55
N LEU A 57 9.84 4.36 -1.53
CA LEU A 57 11.20 4.88 -1.51
C LEU A 57 11.39 5.71 -0.23
N GLN A 58 12.59 5.65 0.34
CA GLN A 58 12.91 6.44 1.53
C GLN A 58 12.86 7.94 1.26
N THR A 59 13.24 8.35 0.05
CA THR A 59 13.10 9.73 -0.39
C THR A 59 11.67 9.96 -0.88
N ASN A 60 11.09 11.11 -0.51
CA ASN A 60 9.77 11.52 -1.00
C ASN A 60 9.73 11.44 -2.54
N PRO A 61 8.85 10.61 -3.12
CA PRO A 61 8.88 10.33 -4.55
C PRO A 61 8.55 11.56 -5.43
N LEU A 62 7.86 12.58 -4.88
CA LEU A 62 7.68 13.87 -5.55
C LEU A 62 9.00 14.63 -5.73
N GLN A 63 9.89 14.54 -4.74
CA GLN A 63 11.21 15.18 -4.81
C GLN A 63 12.13 14.45 -5.78
N VAL A 64 12.00 13.12 -5.89
CA VAL A 64 12.78 12.32 -6.83
C VAL A 64 12.53 12.75 -8.27
N VAL A 65 11.27 13.00 -8.66
CA VAL A 65 10.95 13.52 -9.99
C VAL A 65 11.53 14.92 -10.19
N LYS A 66 11.39 15.82 -9.21
CA LYS A 66 11.97 17.17 -9.26
C LYS A 66 13.50 17.16 -9.43
N GLU A 67 14.18 16.25 -8.74
CA GLU A 67 15.64 16.07 -8.88
C GLU A 67 16.04 15.56 -10.27
N ALA A 68 15.28 14.61 -10.83
CA ALA A 68 15.52 14.09 -12.17
C ALA A 68 15.35 15.18 -13.24
N GLU A 69 14.26 15.94 -13.17
CA GLU A 69 13.97 17.06 -14.06
C GLU A 69 15.04 18.16 -13.95
N LYS A 70 15.46 18.52 -12.73
CA LYS A 70 16.56 19.46 -12.50
C LYS A 70 17.89 18.96 -13.09
N ALA A 71 18.14 17.66 -13.03
CA ALA A 71 19.30 17.02 -13.63
C ALA A 71 19.15 16.80 -15.15
N LYS A 72 18.03 17.21 -15.76
CA LYS A 72 17.68 17.00 -17.18
C LYS A 72 17.77 15.52 -17.59
N LYS A 73 17.28 14.64 -16.73
CA LYS A 73 17.23 13.18 -16.97
C LYS A 73 15.79 12.71 -16.95
N ASP A 74 15.53 11.62 -17.65
CA ASP A 74 14.28 10.89 -17.51
C ASP A 74 14.11 10.41 -16.05
N PRO A 75 12.94 10.62 -15.40
CA PRO A 75 12.72 10.20 -14.02
C PRO A 75 12.88 8.69 -13.78
N ILE A 76 12.48 7.84 -14.73
CA ILE A 76 12.58 6.39 -14.59
C ILE A 76 14.05 5.99 -14.65
N GLU A 77 14.80 6.44 -15.66
CA GLU A 77 16.24 6.18 -15.77
C GLU A 77 17.02 6.70 -14.55
N TYR A 78 16.65 7.88 -14.04
CA TYR A 78 17.23 8.45 -12.83
C TYR A 78 17.04 7.53 -11.62
N VAL A 79 15.81 7.03 -11.41
CA VAL A 79 15.48 6.13 -10.30
C VAL A 79 16.20 4.79 -10.43
N VAL A 80 16.19 4.15 -11.61
CA VAL A 80 16.90 2.89 -11.85
C VAL A 80 18.38 3.04 -11.53
N LYS A 81 19.02 4.11 -12.05
CA LYS A 81 20.44 4.37 -11.80
C LYS A 81 20.72 4.65 -10.32
N ALA A 82 19.87 5.43 -9.67
CA ALA A 82 20.05 5.81 -8.27
C ALA A 82 19.81 4.63 -7.31
N LEU A 83 18.86 3.74 -7.60
CA LEU A 83 18.68 2.49 -6.86
C LEU A 83 19.87 1.54 -7.09
N LYS A 84 20.31 1.37 -8.34
CA LYS A 84 21.48 0.53 -8.67
C LYS A 84 22.77 1.03 -7.97
N SER A 85 22.93 2.34 -7.83
CA SER A 85 24.09 2.93 -7.13
C SER A 85 23.93 3.04 -5.62
N GLY A 86 22.75 2.72 -5.07
CA GLY A 86 22.41 2.91 -3.65
C GLY A 86 22.22 4.36 -3.22
N LYS A 87 22.12 5.32 -4.16
CA LYS A 87 21.81 6.72 -3.87
C LYS A 87 20.36 6.86 -3.38
N LEU A 88 19.45 6.15 -4.04
CA LEU A 88 18.09 5.94 -3.55
C LEU A 88 18.02 4.57 -2.87
N LYS A 89 17.17 4.47 -1.86
CA LYS A 89 16.89 3.24 -1.10
C LYS A 89 15.40 2.97 -1.08
N MET A 90 15.03 1.70 -1.09
CA MET A 90 13.66 1.29 -0.83
C MET A 90 13.36 1.41 0.67
N SER A 91 12.15 1.84 1.03
CA SER A 91 11.80 2.05 2.43
C SER A 91 11.78 0.75 3.26
N CYS A 92 11.49 -0.38 2.62
CA CYS A 92 11.46 -1.68 3.26
C CYS A 92 12.83 -2.16 3.77
N GLU A 93 13.94 -1.55 3.32
CA GLU A 93 15.28 -1.86 3.83
C GLU A 93 15.55 -1.27 5.23
N ASP A 94 14.76 -0.29 5.67
CA ASP A 94 14.94 0.37 6.97
C ASP A 94 13.58 0.86 7.53
N PRO A 95 12.71 -0.05 7.98
CA PRO A 95 11.31 0.26 8.33
C PRO A 95 11.13 0.93 9.70
N ASP A 96 12.19 1.00 10.51
CA ASP A 96 12.20 1.76 11.75
C ASP A 96 12.74 3.19 11.54
N ASN A 97 13.18 3.53 10.32
CA ASN A 97 13.51 4.90 9.96
C ASN A 97 12.25 5.79 9.94
N PRO A 98 12.26 6.97 10.58
CA PRO A 98 11.14 7.92 10.55
C PRO A 98 10.68 8.38 9.15
N GLN A 99 11.50 8.19 8.13
CA GLN A 99 11.14 8.48 6.73
C GLN A 99 10.38 7.33 6.04
N ASN A 100 10.36 6.13 6.63
CA ASN A 100 9.98 4.88 5.96
C ASN A 100 8.73 4.22 6.52
N PHE A 101 8.06 4.79 7.52
CA PHE A 101 6.83 4.23 8.07
C PHE A 101 5.61 5.13 7.81
N PRO A 102 4.40 4.55 7.74
CA PRO A 102 3.17 5.31 7.58
C PRO A 102 2.95 6.26 8.76
N ARG A 103 2.49 7.47 8.46
CA ARG A 103 2.20 8.48 9.49
C ARG A 103 0.72 8.74 9.69
N ASN A 104 -0.06 8.58 8.63
CA ASN A 104 -1.51 8.82 8.66
C ASN A 104 -2.19 7.52 8.25
N LEU A 105 -3.10 7.02 9.08
CA LEU A 105 -3.89 5.84 8.80
C LEU A 105 -5.38 6.17 8.93
N PHE A 106 -6.12 5.92 7.85
CA PHE A 106 -7.57 5.99 7.85
C PHE A 106 -8.14 4.57 7.93
N VAL A 107 -9.04 4.33 8.88
CA VAL A 107 -9.73 3.06 9.05
C VAL A 107 -11.24 3.30 8.92
N TRP A 108 -11.86 2.74 7.89
CA TRP A 108 -13.30 2.80 7.71
C TRP A 108 -13.81 1.44 7.27
N ARG A 109 -15.06 1.11 7.62
CA ARG A 109 -15.68 -0.20 7.33
C ARG A 109 -14.85 -1.39 7.83
N SER A 110 -14.05 -1.18 8.88
CA SER A 110 -13.13 -2.15 9.45
C SER A 110 -12.97 -1.90 10.94
N ASN A 111 -12.82 -2.97 11.71
CA ASN A 111 -12.41 -2.90 13.11
C ASN A 111 -11.01 -3.52 13.25
N LEU A 112 -10.01 -2.86 12.65
CA LEU A 112 -8.64 -3.37 12.54
C LEU A 112 -8.07 -3.78 13.91
N LEU A 113 -8.15 -2.90 14.90
CA LEU A 113 -7.54 -3.11 16.21
C LEU A 113 -8.36 -4.06 17.09
N GLY A 114 -9.65 -4.27 16.81
CA GLY A 114 -10.51 -5.15 17.61
C GLY A 114 -10.92 -6.46 16.94
N SER A 115 -10.43 -6.75 15.73
CA SER A 115 -10.85 -7.94 14.98
C SER A 115 -9.75 -8.50 14.07
N SER A 116 -9.36 -7.77 13.02
CA SER A 116 -8.51 -8.36 11.97
C SER A 116 -7.01 -8.22 12.24
N GLY A 117 -6.59 -7.40 13.21
CA GLY A 117 -5.19 -7.14 13.56
C GLY A 117 -4.55 -8.28 14.35
N LYS A 118 -3.83 -9.16 13.64
CA LYS A 118 -3.06 -10.25 14.25
C LYS A 118 -1.83 -9.64 14.90
N GLY A 119 -1.55 -10.06 16.14
CA GLY A 119 -0.49 -9.42 16.94
C GLY A 119 -0.93 -8.07 17.50
N HIS A 120 -2.14 -7.99 18.07
CA HIS A 120 -2.75 -6.78 18.62
C HIS A 120 -1.79 -5.92 19.45
N GLU A 121 -1.08 -6.52 20.41
CA GLU A 121 -0.15 -5.79 21.28
C GLU A 121 1.01 -5.12 20.53
N TYR A 122 1.39 -5.66 19.37
CA TYR A 122 2.41 -5.05 18.52
C TYR A 122 1.88 -3.82 17.76
N PHE A 123 0.58 -3.80 17.41
CA PHE A 123 -0.05 -2.58 16.89
C PHE A 123 -0.02 -1.48 17.95
N LEU A 124 -0.43 -1.80 19.18
CA LEU A 124 -0.46 -0.85 20.30
C LEU A 124 0.94 -0.29 20.58
N LYS A 125 1.95 -1.16 20.65
CA LYS A 125 3.34 -0.77 20.86
C LYS A 125 3.91 0.08 19.72
N TYR A 126 3.94 -0.48 18.51
CA TYR A 126 4.77 0.06 17.44
C TYR A 126 4.06 1.07 16.55
N LEU A 127 2.75 0.90 16.31
CA LEU A 127 2.00 1.89 15.54
C LEU A 127 1.46 3.01 16.42
N LEU A 128 0.85 2.68 17.56
CA LEU A 128 0.17 3.66 18.40
C LEU A 128 1.07 4.26 19.49
N GLY A 129 2.09 3.54 19.96
CA GLY A 129 2.95 4.01 21.04
C GLY A 129 2.27 4.03 22.40
N THR A 130 1.24 3.18 22.60
CA THR A 130 0.51 3.08 23.87
C THR A 130 1.10 1.99 24.77
N GLN A 131 0.56 1.88 25.99
CA GLN A 131 0.77 0.68 26.79
C GLN A 131 0.37 -0.57 26.01
N HIS A 132 1.11 -1.65 26.23
CA HIS A 132 0.95 -2.92 25.52
C HIS A 132 1.27 -4.11 26.43
N GLY A 133 0.79 -5.28 26.04
CA GLY A 133 0.96 -6.55 26.72
C GLY A 133 2.01 -7.49 26.12
N VAL A 134 2.88 -7.03 25.20
CA VAL A 134 3.98 -7.86 24.67
C VAL A 134 4.86 -8.41 25.80
N GLN A 135 4.89 -9.73 25.98
CA GLN A 135 5.65 -10.41 27.04
C GLN A 135 7.03 -10.91 26.57
N GLY A 136 7.14 -11.31 25.31
CA GLY A 136 8.36 -11.86 24.74
C GLY A 136 9.46 -10.81 24.57
N LYS A 137 10.70 -11.27 24.49
CA LYS A 137 11.85 -10.44 24.10
C LYS A 137 11.98 -10.47 22.58
N ASP A 138 12.50 -9.39 22.01
CA ASP A 138 12.79 -9.36 20.58
C ASP A 138 14.09 -10.11 20.26
N LEU A 139 14.35 -10.33 18.97
CA LEU A 139 15.55 -11.02 18.49
C LEU A 139 16.85 -10.39 19.02
N GLY A 140 16.90 -9.07 19.18
CA GLY A 140 18.08 -8.38 19.71
C GLY A 140 18.35 -8.74 21.17
N ALA A 141 17.32 -8.68 22.01
CA ALA A 141 17.42 -9.00 23.44
C ALA A 141 17.61 -10.50 23.72
N GLU A 142 17.20 -11.38 22.80
CA GLU A 142 17.46 -12.82 22.89
C GLU A 142 18.80 -13.25 22.27
N GLY A 143 19.51 -12.35 21.59
CA GLY A 143 20.72 -12.70 20.83
C GLY A 143 20.44 -13.58 19.61
N GLY A 144 19.23 -13.48 19.05
CA GLY A 144 18.79 -14.19 17.84
C GLY A 144 19.39 -13.61 16.55
N ASP A 145 19.15 -14.33 15.46
CA ASP A 145 19.64 -13.98 14.13
C ASP A 145 18.96 -12.71 13.61
N LYS A 146 19.75 -11.66 13.34
CA LYS A 146 19.25 -10.40 12.78
C LYS A 146 19.06 -10.53 11.26
N PRO A 147 18.09 -9.80 10.67
CA PRO A 147 17.94 -9.75 9.21
C PRO A 147 19.19 -9.23 8.51
N SER A 148 19.35 -9.63 7.25
CA SER A 148 20.47 -9.25 6.40
C SER A 148 20.13 -8.14 5.39
N GLU A 149 18.86 -7.99 5.04
CA GLU A 149 18.34 -7.01 4.08
C GLU A 149 17.69 -5.80 4.76
N VAL A 150 17.39 -5.92 6.05
CA VAL A 150 16.74 -4.90 6.88
C VAL A 150 17.69 -4.38 7.93
N VAL A 151 17.77 -3.06 8.07
CA VAL A 151 18.55 -2.42 9.13
C VAL A 151 17.96 -2.76 10.50
N TRP A 152 18.78 -3.34 11.38
CA TRP A 152 18.40 -3.58 12.77
C TRP A 152 18.75 -2.37 13.64
N HIS A 153 17.73 -1.74 14.23
CA HIS A 153 17.91 -0.75 15.29
C HIS A 153 17.76 -1.44 16.65
N GLU A 154 18.69 -1.16 17.58
CA GLU A 154 18.64 -1.70 18.95
C GLU A 154 17.31 -1.37 19.63
N ASN A 155 16.91 -0.11 19.54
CA ASN A 155 15.58 0.36 19.92
C ASN A 155 14.75 0.58 18.67
N ALA A 156 13.65 -0.17 18.52
CA ALA A 156 12.72 0.04 17.42
C ALA A 156 11.97 1.37 17.57
N ALA A 157 11.48 1.90 16.46
CA ALA A 157 10.56 3.03 16.50
C ALA A 157 9.19 2.56 17.03
N GLU A 158 8.67 3.27 18.04
CA GLU A 158 7.34 3.10 18.62
C GLU A 158 6.48 4.34 18.32
N GLY A 159 5.15 4.20 18.32
CA GLY A 159 4.25 5.31 17.99
C GLY A 159 4.46 5.87 16.58
N LYS A 160 4.56 4.99 15.58
CA LYS A 160 4.85 5.37 14.19
C LYS A 160 3.76 6.22 13.54
N LEU A 161 2.49 6.07 13.96
CA LEU A 161 1.39 6.88 13.45
C LEU A 161 1.38 8.24 14.14
N ASP A 162 1.35 9.31 13.33
CA ASP A 162 1.08 10.67 13.79
C ASP A 162 -0.44 10.91 13.91
N LEU A 163 -1.26 10.18 13.13
CA LEU A 163 -2.72 10.34 13.11
C LEU A 163 -3.43 9.03 12.73
N LEU A 164 -4.33 8.58 13.60
CA LEU A 164 -5.30 7.52 13.35
C LEU A 164 -6.72 8.09 13.30
N VAL A 165 -7.34 8.05 12.12
CA VAL A 165 -8.73 8.48 11.91
C VAL A 165 -9.60 7.27 11.63
N THR A 166 -10.66 7.10 12.41
CA THR A 166 -11.63 6.00 12.22
C THR A 166 -13.02 6.52 11.89
N LEU A 167 -13.64 5.97 10.84
CA LEU A 167 -15.04 6.20 10.49
C LEU A 167 -15.87 4.99 10.90
N ASP A 168 -16.81 5.17 11.82
CA ASP A 168 -17.68 4.11 12.32
C ASP A 168 -19.02 4.69 12.81
N PHE A 169 -20.08 3.90 12.72
CA PHE A 169 -21.41 4.27 13.22
C PHE A 169 -21.62 3.80 14.67
N ARG A 170 -20.66 3.05 15.22
CA ARG A 170 -20.58 2.65 16.62
C ARG A 170 -19.17 2.87 17.17
N MET A 171 -19.05 3.07 18.47
CA MET A 171 -17.74 3.17 19.13
C MET A 171 -17.06 1.80 19.21
N SER A 172 -16.36 1.40 18.15
CA SER A 172 -15.63 0.12 18.09
C SER A 172 -14.31 0.21 18.86
N THR A 173 -13.63 -0.94 19.05
CA THR A 173 -12.29 -0.97 19.66
C THR A 173 -11.32 -0.09 18.89
N THR A 174 -11.39 -0.08 17.56
CA THR A 174 -10.53 0.81 16.77
C THR A 174 -10.82 2.28 17.07
N CYS A 175 -12.09 2.67 17.17
CA CYS A 175 -12.47 4.04 17.57
C CYS A 175 -11.91 4.43 18.93
N LEU A 176 -11.96 3.52 19.94
CA LEU A 176 -11.44 3.79 21.29
C LEU A 176 -9.94 4.11 21.32
N TYR A 177 -9.18 3.60 20.35
CA TYR A 177 -7.75 3.84 20.21
C TYR A 177 -7.41 4.92 19.16
N SER A 178 -8.41 5.52 18.50
CA SER A 178 -8.19 6.52 17.44
C SER A 178 -8.09 7.93 18.00
N ASP A 179 -7.32 8.78 17.33
CA ASP A 179 -7.23 10.21 17.64
C ASP A 179 -8.50 10.95 17.24
N ILE A 180 -9.07 10.57 16.09
CA ILE A 180 -10.29 11.16 15.54
C ILE A 180 -11.28 10.05 15.19
N VAL A 181 -12.51 10.19 15.68
CA VAL A 181 -13.64 9.34 15.31
C VAL A 181 -14.65 10.18 14.54
N LEU A 182 -14.97 9.75 13.32
CA LEU A 182 -15.94 10.41 12.45
C LEU A 182 -17.21 9.55 12.38
N PRO A 183 -18.38 10.08 12.76
CA PRO A 183 -19.63 9.33 12.69
C PRO A 183 -20.03 9.10 11.22
N THR A 184 -20.11 7.84 10.81
CA THR A 184 -20.58 7.46 9.46
C THR A 184 -22.04 7.00 9.52
N ALA A 185 -22.76 7.14 8.40
CA ALA A 185 -24.14 6.68 8.27
C ALA A 185 -24.24 5.14 8.38
N THR A 186 -25.29 4.64 9.03
CA THR A 186 -25.60 3.21 9.04
C THR A 186 -26.00 2.74 7.62
N TRP A 187 -26.14 1.43 7.44
CA TRP A 187 -26.54 0.85 6.16
C TRP A 187 -27.95 1.26 5.71
N TYR A 188 -28.82 1.71 6.63
CA TYR A 188 -30.18 2.16 6.33
C TYR A 188 -30.29 3.66 6.07
N GLU A 189 -29.19 4.39 6.13
CA GLU A 189 -29.16 5.86 6.02
C GLU A 189 -28.35 6.32 4.80
N LYS A 190 -27.96 5.39 3.91
CA LYS A 190 -27.16 5.67 2.71
C LYS A 190 -27.56 4.80 1.51
N ASN A 191 -27.21 5.28 0.33
CA ASN A 191 -27.35 4.53 -0.91
C ASN A 191 -26.01 3.90 -1.29
N ASP A 192 -26.01 2.61 -1.58
CA ASP A 192 -24.82 1.84 -2.01
C ASP A 192 -25.30 0.56 -2.75
N LEU A 193 -24.38 -0.25 -3.27
CA LEU A 193 -24.68 -1.54 -3.90
C LEU A 193 -23.98 -2.69 -3.16
N ASN A 194 -24.60 -3.87 -3.15
CA ASN A 194 -24.04 -5.09 -2.57
C ASN A 194 -24.17 -6.27 -3.54
N THR A 195 -23.14 -7.14 -3.54
CA THR A 195 -23.06 -8.40 -4.26
C THR A 195 -22.31 -9.42 -3.40
N SER A 196 -22.54 -10.73 -3.61
CA SER A 196 -21.84 -11.81 -2.92
C SER A 196 -21.62 -13.01 -3.85
N ASP A 197 -20.56 -13.79 -3.61
CA ASP A 197 -20.28 -15.07 -4.29
C ASP A 197 -21.44 -16.08 -4.16
N MET A 198 -22.27 -15.96 -3.12
CA MET A 198 -23.31 -16.93 -2.80
C MET A 198 -24.50 -16.94 -3.78
N HIS A 199 -24.70 -15.87 -4.55
CA HIS A 199 -25.83 -15.74 -5.47
C HIS A 199 -25.57 -14.71 -6.58
N PRO A 200 -26.27 -14.76 -7.72
CA PRO A 200 -26.01 -13.87 -8.85
C PRO A 200 -26.71 -12.50 -8.78
N PHE A 201 -27.34 -12.13 -7.66
CA PHE A 201 -28.08 -10.88 -7.54
C PHE A 201 -27.19 -9.69 -7.14
N ILE A 202 -27.44 -8.54 -7.78
CA ILE A 202 -27.02 -7.21 -7.32
C ILE A 202 -28.22 -6.50 -6.72
N HIS A 203 -28.07 -5.92 -5.53
CA HIS A 203 -29.15 -5.20 -4.85
C HIS A 203 -28.63 -3.97 -4.10
N PRO A 204 -29.46 -2.93 -3.93
CA PRO A 204 -29.04 -1.70 -3.27
C PRO A 204 -29.09 -1.80 -1.74
N LEU A 205 -28.31 -0.95 -1.09
CA LEU A 205 -28.67 -0.32 0.17
C LEU A 205 -29.46 0.94 -0.17
N SER A 206 -30.54 1.19 0.54
CA SER A 206 -31.38 2.36 0.31
C SER A 206 -31.54 3.17 1.58
N LYS A 207 -31.41 4.47 1.41
CA LYS A 207 -31.64 5.45 2.46
C LYS A 207 -33.10 5.45 2.88
N ALA A 208 -33.41 4.83 4.01
CA ALA A 208 -34.73 4.85 4.62
C ALA A 208 -35.04 6.21 5.25
N VAL A 209 -34.04 6.83 5.88
CA VAL A 209 -34.09 8.17 6.50
C VAL A 209 -32.76 8.91 6.32
N ASP A 210 -32.75 10.22 6.54
CA ASP A 210 -31.52 11.00 6.65
C ASP A 210 -30.61 10.47 7.77
N PRO A 211 -29.27 10.44 7.58
CA PRO A 211 -28.36 10.04 8.65
C PRO A 211 -28.62 10.81 9.94
N ALA A 212 -28.80 10.10 11.04
CA ALA A 212 -29.07 10.74 12.32
C ALA A 212 -27.88 11.60 12.80
N TRP A 213 -28.21 12.71 13.46
CA TRP A 213 -27.27 13.70 14.01
C TRP A 213 -26.35 14.33 12.94
N GLU A 214 -25.04 14.32 13.17
CA GLU A 214 -24.03 14.90 12.28
C GLU A 214 -23.33 13.86 11.40
N SER A 215 -23.87 12.64 11.33
CA SER A 215 -23.30 11.54 10.57
C SER A 215 -23.30 11.85 9.07
N ARG A 216 -22.24 11.47 8.36
CA ARG A 216 -22.10 11.66 6.89
C ARG A 216 -21.73 10.36 6.20
N SER A 217 -21.83 10.34 4.87
CA SER A 217 -21.34 9.22 4.07
C SER A 217 -19.81 9.23 4.00
N ASP A 218 -19.18 8.06 3.83
CA ASP A 218 -17.72 7.94 3.71
C ASP A 218 -17.15 8.78 2.52
N TRP A 219 -17.97 9.01 1.50
CA TRP A 219 -17.64 9.79 0.30
C TRP A 219 -17.37 11.28 0.58
N ASP A 220 -18.08 11.87 1.53
CA ASP A 220 -18.07 13.33 1.74
C ASP A 220 -16.83 13.85 2.50
N ILE A 221 -16.02 12.94 3.06
CA ILE A 221 -15.00 13.24 4.09
C ILE A 221 -13.59 13.57 3.51
N TYR A 222 -13.22 13.16 2.30
CA TYR A 222 -11.83 13.29 1.79
C TYR A 222 -11.62 14.48 0.82
N LYS A 223 -10.78 15.50 1.15
CA LYS A 223 -10.47 16.66 0.25
C LYS A 223 -9.05 17.32 0.41
N GLY A 224 -8.26 17.33 -0.69
CA GLY A 224 -7.37 18.43 -1.18
C GLY A 224 -5.84 18.43 -0.86
N LEU A 225 -4.97 18.89 -1.82
CA LEU A 225 -3.55 19.41 -1.71
C LEU A 225 -3.04 20.14 -3.02
N GLY A 226 -1.74 20.27 -3.42
CA GLY A 226 -1.16 20.93 -4.68
C GLY A 226 -0.83 20.16 -6.04
N LEU A 227 -0.50 20.78 -7.20
CA LEU A 227 -0.21 19.98 -8.45
C LEU A 227 1.24 19.45 -8.44
N GLU A 228 1.45 18.14 -8.58
CA GLU A 228 2.77 17.51 -8.42
C GLU A 228 2.93 16.27 -9.33
N LYS A 229 4.16 15.98 -9.76
CA LYS A 229 4.51 14.70 -10.42
C LYS A 229 5.15 13.76 -9.43
N ASP A 230 4.73 12.50 -9.48
CA ASP A 230 5.12 11.44 -8.57
C ASP A 230 5.74 10.27 -9.33
N ILE A 231 6.66 9.54 -8.70
CA ILE A 231 7.16 8.27 -9.24
C ILE A 231 6.57 7.12 -8.40
N VAL A 232 5.85 6.23 -9.08
CA VAL A 232 5.15 5.10 -8.43
C VAL A 232 5.75 3.79 -8.90
N ALA A 233 6.21 2.98 -7.94
CA ALA A 233 6.59 1.60 -8.18
C ALA A 233 5.34 0.70 -8.24
N VAL A 234 5.17 -0.04 -9.33
CA VAL A 234 4.07 -0.98 -9.53
C VAL A 234 4.68 -2.38 -9.66
N PRO A 235 4.30 -3.35 -8.81
CA PRO A 235 4.81 -4.71 -8.96
C PRO A 235 4.37 -5.29 -10.31
N THR A 236 5.03 -6.35 -10.73
CA THR A 236 4.59 -7.18 -11.85
C THR A 236 3.18 -7.66 -11.57
N LEU A 237 2.26 -7.41 -12.49
CA LEU A 237 0.86 -7.76 -12.35
C LEU A 237 0.58 -9.06 -13.09
N HIS A 238 -0.15 -9.96 -12.44
CA HIS A 238 -0.83 -11.05 -13.14
C HIS A 238 -1.86 -10.49 -14.11
N ASP A 239 -2.22 -11.27 -15.14
CA ASP A 239 -3.14 -10.88 -16.21
C ASP A 239 -2.62 -9.67 -17.01
N THR A 240 -1.30 -9.50 -17.06
CA THR A 240 -0.63 -8.52 -17.91
C THR A 240 0.56 -9.17 -18.60
N PRO A 241 1.02 -8.68 -19.78
CA PRO A 241 2.19 -9.25 -20.45
C PRO A 241 3.46 -9.29 -19.58
N GLY A 242 3.55 -8.42 -18.56
CA GLY A 242 4.66 -8.38 -17.62
C GLY A 242 4.78 -9.63 -16.74
N GLU A 243 3.72 -10.44 -16.61
CA GLU A 243 3.75 -11.68 -15.81
C GLU A 243 4.79 -12.69 -16.28
N LEU A 244 5.20 -12.61 -17.55
CA LEU A 244 6.28 -13.39 -18.16
C LEU A 244 7.67 -12.81 -17.81
N ALA A 245 7.89 -12.47 -16.54
CA ALA A 245 9.05 -11.73 -16.06
C ALA A 245 10.36 -12.53 -16.07
N GLN A 246 10.49 -13.53 -15.18
CA GLN A 246 11.66 -14.39 -15.04
C GLN A 246 11.26 -15.84 -15.26
N ALA A 247 11.56 -16.39 -16.44
CA ALA A 247 10.94 -17.63 -16.93
C ALA A 247 11.53 -18.93 -16.34
N LEU A 248 12.81 -18.94 -15.97
CA LEU A 248 13.54 -20.17 -15.64
C LEU A 248 14.07 -20.19 -14.21
N ASP A 249 14.50 -19.03 -13.70
CA ASP A 249 15.21 -18.89 -12.44
C ASP A 249 14.91 -17.54 -11.79
N VAL A 250 15.38 -17.38 -10.55
CA VAL A 250 15.27 -16.14 -9.78
C VAL A 250 16.61 -15.41 -9.83
N LYS A 251 16.62 -14.17 -10.32
CA LYS A 251 17.79 -13.28 -10.36
C LYS A 251 17.50 -11.97 -9.65
N ASP A 252 18.35 -11.66 -8.68
CA ASP A 252 18.30 -10.45 -7.89
C ASP A 252 19.32 -9.41 -8.40
N TRP A 253 18.81 -8.30 -8.92
CA TRP A 253 19.64 -7.22 -9.47
C TRP A 253 20.52 -6.56 -8.40
N LYS A 254 20.11 -6.53 -7.13
CA LYS A 254 20.91 -5.94 -6.04
C LYS A 254 22.12 -6.81 -5.71
N LYS A 255 22.00 -8.12 -5.95
CA LYS A 255 23.11 -9.09 -5.90
C LYS A 255 23.93 -9.16 -7.21
N LYS A 256 23.68 -8.27 -8.17
CA LYS A 256 24.35 -8.22 -9.48
C LYS A 256 24.16 -9.49 -10.31
N GLN A 257 23.07 -10.23 -10.11
CA GLN A 257 22.75 -11.44 -10.87
C GLN A 257 22.05 -11.13 -12.20
N CYS A 258 21.50 -9.92 -12.32
CA CYS A 258 20.86 -9.39 -13.54
C CYS A 258 20.90 -7.85 -13.52
N GLU A 259 20.52 -7.24 -14.65
CA GLU A 259 20.28 -5.79 -14.71
C GLU A 259 18.90 -5.44 -14.11
N PRO A 260 18.77 -4.28 -13.43
CA PRO A 260 17.49 -3.80 -12.91
C PRO A 260 16.64 -3.23 -14.06
N ILE A 261 15.71 -4.03 -14.57
CA ILE A 261 14.83 -3.71 -15.70
C ILE A 261 13.40 -3.53 -15.15
N PRO A 262 12.86 -2.30 -15.13
CA PRO A 262 11.50 -2.04 -14.66
C PRO A 262 10.46 -2.93 -15.34
N GLY A 263 9.60 -3.56 -14.54
CA GLY A 263 8.54 -4.46 -15.02
C GLY A 263 9.01 -5.85 -15.41
N LYS A 264 10.28 -6.21 -15.15
CA LYS A 264 10.82 -7.56 -15.43
C LYS A 264 11.66 -8.13 -14.30
N THR A 265 12.68 -7.40 -13.85
CA THR A 265 13.56 -7.84 -12.75
C THR A 265 13.47 -6.90 -11.54
N MET A 266 12.71 -5.82 -11.64
CA MET A 266 12.34 -4.91 -10.56
C MET A 266 10.91 -4.39 -10.81
N PRO A 267 10.25 -3.69 -9.85
CA PRO A 267 8.95 -3.10 -10.08
C PRO A 267 8.95 -2.23 -11.34
N ASN A 268 7.82 -2.19 -12.05
CA ASN A 268 7.61 -1.15 -13.05
C ASN A 268 7.62 0.22 -12.37
N LEU A 269 8.10 1.24 -13.07
CA LEU A 269 8.20 2.61 -12.56
C LEU A 269 7.36 3.52 -13.44
N VAL A 270 6.37 4.18 -12.85
CA VAL A 270 5.41 5.00 -13.59
C VAL A 270 5.44 6.42 -13.04
N VAL A 271 5.62 7.40 -13.92
CA VAL A 271 5.43 8.81 -13.57
C VAL A 271 3.93 9.10 -13.57
N VAL A 272 3.41 9.53 -12.42
CA VAL A 272 1.99 9.88 -12.24
C VAL A 272 1.88 11.38 -12.00
N GLU A 273 1.08 12.06 -12.81
CA GLU A 273 0.73 13.46 -12.59
C GLU A 273 -0.46 13.56 -11.62
N ARG A 274 -0.32 14.37 -10.57
CA ARG A 274 -1.31 14.52 -9.49
C ARG A 274 -1.73 15.98 -9.39
N ASP A 275 -2.92 16.31 -9.85
CA ASP A 275 -3.49 17.66 -9.73
C ASP A 275 -4.18 17.85 -8.38
N TYR A 276 -3.42 17.91 -7.28
CA TYR A 276 -4.06 17.89 -5.98
C TYR A 276 -5.01 19.12 -5.72
N PRO A 277 -4.88 20.35 -6.29
CA PRO A 277 -5.82 21.45 -6.04
C PRO A 277 -7.18 21.13 -6.62
N ASN A 278 -7.19 20.38 -7.72
CA ASN A 278 -8.40 19.87 -8.34
C ASN A 278 -8.75 18.46 -7.85
N THR A 279 -8.12 17.93 -6.78
CA THR A 279 -8.47 16.61 -6.19
C THR A 279 -9.98 16.49 -6.04
N TYR A 280 -10.63 17.51 -5.49
CA TYR A 280 -12.08 17.48 -5.28
C TYR A 280 -12.85 17.39 -6.60
N LYS A 281 -12.48 18.21 -7.60
CA LYS A 281 -13.14 18.18 -8.92
C LYS A 281 -12.95 16.83 -9.61
N MET A 282 -11.75 16.25 -9.51
CA MET A 282 -11.43 14.93 -10.05
C MET A 282 -12.18 13.81 -9.31
N PHE A 283 -12.34 13.92 -8.00
CA PHE A 283 -13.09 12.97 -7.18
C PHE A 283 -14.59 13.01 -7.53
N THR A 284 -15.17 14.19 -7.77
CA THR A 284 -16.58 14.37 -8.10
C THR A 284 -16.93 14.23 -9.59
N ALA A 285 -16.04 13.68 -10.41
CA ALA A 285 -16.25 13.52 -11.85
C ALA A 285 -15.64 12.21 -12.37
N LEU A 286 -16.17 11.67 -13.47
CA LEU A 286 -15.51 10.58 -14.18
C LEU A 286 -14.34 11.14 -15.00
N GLY A 287 -13.13 10.62 -14.74
CA GLY A 287 -11.92 11.06 -15.43
C GLY A 287 -11.89 10.70 -16.92
N PRO A 288 -11.11 11.42 -17.74
CA PRO A 288 -11.10 11.26 -19.20
C PRO A 288 -10.44 9.98 -19.70
N LEU A 289 -9.77 9.22 -18.83
CA LEU A 289 -9.04 8.00 -19.23
C LEU A 289 -9.98 6.88 -19.71
N MET A 290 -11.22 6.85 -19.23
CA MET A 290 -12.24 5.87 -19.66
C MET A 290 -12.63 6.00 -21.14
N SER A 291 -12.46 7.20 -21.71
CA SER A 291 -12.63 7.44 -23.15
C SER A 291 -11.30 7.39 -23.91
N LYS A 292 -10.23 7.97 -23.34
CA LYS A 292 -8.92 8.06 -24.02
C LYS A 292 -8.18 6.73 -24.13
N ILE A 293 -8.26 5.89 -23.09
CA ILE A 293 -7.57 4.60 -23.00
C ILE A 293 -8.58 3.45 -23.17
N GLY A 294 -9.78 3.61 -22.60
CA GLY A 294 -10.80 2.57 -22.54
C GLY A 294 -10.92 1.97 -21.14
N ASN A 295 -11.47 0.76 -21.07
CA ASN A 295 -11.62 -0.01 -19.82
C ASN A 295 -11.09 -1.43 -20.01
N GLY A 296 -10.88 -2.15 -18.91
CA GLY A 296 -10.42 -3.52 -18.97
C GLY A 296 -10.17 -4.14 -17.61
N GLY A 297 -9.69 -5.37 -17.65
CA GLY A 297 -9.34 -6.19 -16.50
C GLY A 297 -9.15 -7.64 -16.93
N LYS A 298 -8.46 -8.44 -16.12
CA LYS A 298 -8.27 -9.88 -16.39
C LYS A 298 -7.72 -10.16 -17.80
N GLY A 299 -6.70 -9.41 -18.21
CA GLY A 299 -5.96 -9.63 -19.46
C GLY A 299 -6.62 -9.12 -20.74
N ILE A 300 -7.79 -8.48 -20.65
CA ILE A 300 -8.53 -7.97 -21.80
C ILE A 300 -8.90 -6.49 -21.62
N ALA A 301 -9.05 -5.78 -22.74
CA ALA A 301 -9.44 -4.37 -22.80
C ALA A 301 -10.49 -4.15 -23.88
N TRP A 302 -11.32 -3.13 -23.71
CA TRP A 302 -12.39 -2.75 -24.64
C TRP A 302 -12.68 -1.24 -24.60
N ASN A 303 -13.30 -0.73 -25.66
CA ASN A 303 -13.77 0.66 -25.73
C ASN A 303 -15.02 0.82 -24.85
N THR A 304 -15.09 1.90 -24.08
CA THR A 304 -16.21 2.26 -23.17
C THR A 304 -16.83 3.64 -23.46
N GLU A 305 -16.66 4.18 -24.67
CA GLU A 305 -17.16 5.51 -25.04
C GLU A 305 -18.69 5.58 -24.98
N THR A 306 -19.39 4.52 -25.38
CA THR A 306 -20.86 4.45 -25.31
C THR A 306 -21.34 4.58 -23.87
N GLU A 307 -20.71 3.85 -22.94
CA GLU A 307 -21.04 3.90 -21.51
C GLU A 307 -20.71 5.26 -20.91
N VAL A 308 -19.56 5.86 -21.26
CA VAL A 308 -19.19 7.20 -20.78
C VAL A 308 -20.19 8.25 -21.25
N LYS A 309 -20.63 8.21 -22.51
CA LYS A 309 -21.67 9.12 -23.03
C LYS A 309 -22.98 8.94 -22.26
N PHE A 310 -23.42 7.70 -22.09
CA PHE A 310 -24.65 7.41 -21.35
C PHE A 310 -24.58 7.88 -19.89
N LEU A 311 -23.44 7.72 -19.20
CA LEU A 311 -23.23 8.25 -17.87
C LEU A 311 -23.31 9.78 -17.81
N GLY A 312 -22.81 10.48 -18.83
CA GLY A 312 -22.95 11.93 -18.96
C GLY A 312 -24.41 12.37 -19.01
N GLU A 313 -25.24 11.65 -19.80
CA GLU A 313 -26.68 11.88 -19.90
C GLU A 313 -27.41 11.57 -18.57
N LEU A 314 -27.08 10.44 -17.93
CA LEU A 314 -27.71 9.99 -16.70
C LEU A 314 -27.42 10.91 -15.50
N ASN A 315 -26.16 11.33 -15.36
CA ASN A 315 -25.69 12.13 -14.23
C ASN A 315 -25.90 13.63 -14.44
N GLN A 316 -26.49 14.04 -15.56
CA GLN A 316 -26.67 15.44 -15.97
C GLN A 316 -25.36 16.25 -15.97
N TRP A 317 -24.23 15.59 -16.26
CA TRP A 317 -22.97 16.28 -16.44
C TRP A 317 -23.02 17.00 -17.78
N SER A 318 -23.27 18.30 -17.78
CA SER A 318 -23.01 19.10 -18.98
C SER A 318 -21.53 18.91 -19.31
N CYS A 319 -21.22 18.44 -20.52
CA CYS A 319 -19.87 18.50 -21.08
C CYS A 319 -19.35 19.94 -20.93
N CYS A 320 -18.59 20.21 -19.87
CA CYS A 320 -17.76 21.38 -19.80
C CYS A 320 -16.59 21.08 -20.76
N CYS A 321 -16.75 21.52 -22.00
CA CYS A 321 -15.71 21.61 -23.01
C CYS A 321 -14.50 22.38 -22.48
#